data_AF-A0A8T6D0A5-F1
#
_entry.id   AF-A0A8T6D0A5-F1
#
_cell.length_a   1.000
_cell.length_b   1.000
_cell.length_c   1.000
_cell.angle_alpha   90.00
_cell.angle_beta   90.00
_cell.angle_gamma   90.00
#
_symmetry.space_group_name_H-M   'P 1'
#
loop_
_entity.id
_entity.type
_entity.pdbx_description
1 polymer ?
#
loop_
_entity_poly.entity_id
_entity_poly.type
_entity_poly.pdbx_seq_one_letter_code
_entity_poly.pdbx_strand_id
1 'polypeptide(L)'
;MTQSKPGPFEIDSIPDLDRDEQAAYEAGLAVRADAESRSAGWIERTVEVALNTNHGFPRGEARIALQLGPADEVVAALLPALLSPNKRMRRRSMTLLPRLDPEEVCRQLDPVLETGARKSRRAACVALAAIGAPASPLLERLTSDADEAIRNRARRALDAIAARPPDNGNRNLSYVRPFGLPYRDSPPPRPQSFAVAAFNFSYGVNLGTLVRSAEAAGAEAVWIIGRDFYYRPSTKGSDWWLPVETMDSPAACLARAEREGFAIVALQQGANAQPVWEAEWPERPLIVAGNEGDGLPQPFIEAAALQLELPIFGNIDSLNVAVATSVAMFAFRGWQARQ
;
A
#
# COMPACT_ATOMS: atom_id res chain seq x y z
N MET A 1 45.73 -23.41 27.05
CA MET A 1 45.26 -22.01 27.21
C MET A 1 44.03 -21.83 26.33
N THR A 2 42.88 -22.22 26.86
CA THR A 2 41.57 -22.10 26.23
C THR A 2 41.05 -20.69 26.45
N GLN A 3 41.00 -19.87 25.41
CA GLN A 3 40.35 -18.56 25.49
C GLN A 3 38.85 -18.77 25.63
N SER A 4 38.31 -18.36 26.77
CA SER A 4 36.89 -18.29 27.06
C SER A 4 36.21 -17.32 26.08
N LYS A 5 35.12 -17.78 25.44
CA LYS A 5 34.22 -16.91 24.66
C LYS A 5 33.74 -15.74 25.53
N PRO A 6 33.68 -14.50 25.02
CA PRO A 6 33.05 -13.41 25.74
C PRO A 6 31.55 -13.71 25.90
N GLY A 7 31.00 -13.39 27.08
CA GLY A 7 29.59 -13.59 27.40
C GLY A 7 28.65 -12.79 26.49
N PRO A 8 27.33 -13.07 26.53
CA PRO A 8 26.35 -12.31 25.76
C PRO A 8 26.50 -10.83 26.12
N PHE A 9 26.67 -9.99 25.11
CA PHE A 9 26.62 -8.54 25.26
C PHE A 9 25.29 -8.21 25.95
N GLU A 10 25.33 -7.67 27.17
CA GLU A 10 24.20 -6.95 27.72
C GLU A 10 23.90 -5.85 26.70
N ILE A 11 22.76 -5.99 26.02
CA ILE A 11 22.21 -4.92 25.20
C ILE A 11 21.76 -3.88 26.23
N ASP A 12 22.68 -2.98 26.58
CA ASP A 12 22.30 -1.69 27.15
C ASP A 12 21.17 -1.16 26.26
N SER A 13 20.04 -0.93 26.91
CA SER A 13 18.79 -0.38 26.39
C SER A 13 18.94 0.29 25.01
N ILE A 14 18.11 -0.14 24.05
CA ILE A 14 17.81 0.64 22.83
C ILE A 14 17.73 2.10 23.27
N PRO A 15 18.50 3.03 22.66
CA PRO A 15 18.47 4.43 23.06
C PRO A 15 17.02 4.87 23.17
N ASP A 16 16.62 5.39 24.33
CA ASP A 16 15.28 5.94 24.55
C ASP A 16 14.89 6.67 23.28
N LEU A 17 13.86 6.16 22.58
CA LEU A 17 13.23 6.92 21.50
C LEU A 17 12.98 8.32 22.09
N ASP A 18 13.32 9.37 21.33
CA ASP A 18 13.04 10.73 21.76
C ASP A 18 11.59 10.76 22.29
N ARG A 19 11.33 11.42 23.40
CA ARG A 19 10.01 11.40 24.05
C ARG A 19 8.91 11.75 23.05
N ASP A 20 9.23 12.60 22.08
CA ASP A 20 8.36 12.97 20.97
C ASP A 20 8.11 11.82 19.96
N GLU A 21 9.10 10.97 19.68
CA GLU A 21 8.97 9.77 18.83
C GLU A 21 8.17 8.66 19.52
N GLN A 22 8.42 8.42 20.80
CA GLN A 22 7.67 7.44 21.59
C GLN A 22 6.18 7.83 21.69
N ALA A 23 5.90 9.09 22.02
CA ALA A 23 4.53 9.61 22.07
C ALA A 23 3.84 9.52 20.70
N ALA A 24 4.56 9.77 19.62
CA ALA A 24 4.02 9.62 18.27
C ALA A 24 3.80 8.15 17.90
N TYR A 25 4.62 7.21 18.35
CA TYR A 25 4.39 5.80 18.12
C TYR A 25 3.13 5.31 18.85
N GLU A 26 3.01 5.64 20.14
CA GLU A 26 1.83 5.32 20.96
C GLU A 26 0.55 5.90 20.39
N ALA A 27 0.58 7.16 19.92
CA ALA A 27 -0.57 7.78 19.28
C ALA A 27 -1.01 7.05 17.99
N GLY A 28 -0.06 6.51 17.22
CA GLY A 28 -0.40 5.71 16.03
C GLY A 28 -1.02 4.36 16.38
N LEU A 29 -0.49 3.66 17.38
CA LEU A 29 -1.06 2.41 17.88
C LEU A 29 -2.45 2.61 18.49
N ALA A 30 -2.65 3.70 19.23
CA ALA A 30 -3.94 4.04 19.82
C ALA A 30 -5.02 4.23 18.75
N VAL A 31 -4.71 4.95 17.66
CA VAL A 31 -5.63 5.11 16.53
C VAL A 31 -6.02 3.76 15.92
N ARG A 32 -5.05 2.86 15.76
CA ARG A 32 -5.31 1.52 15.21
C ARG A 32 -6.24 0.73 16.13
N ALA A 33 -5.95 0.69 17.43
CA ALA A 33 -6.77 -0.03 18.41
C ALA A 33 -8.19 0.53 18.49
N ASP A 34 -8.35 1.85 18.40
CA ASP A 34 -9.67 2.52 18.41
C ASP A 34 -10.50 2.14 17.18
N ALA A 35 -9.87 2.08 16.00
CA ALA A 35 -10.52 1.70 14.76
C ALA A 35 -10.89 0.21 14.72
N GLU A 36 -10.02 -0.66 15.23
CA GLU A 36 -10.27 -2.11 15.32
C GLU A 36 -11.42 -2.43 16.29
N SER A 37 -11.46 -1.75 17.43
CA SER A 37 -12.53 -1.92 18.42
C SER A 37 -13.82 -1.18 18.06
N ARG A 38 -13.78 -0.26 17.09
CA ARG A 38 -14.88 0.65 16.72
C ARG A 38 -15.49 1.33 17.95
N SER A 39 -14.63 1.78 18.85
CA SER A 39 -15.03 2.42 20.10
C SER A 39 -15.88 3.68 19.82
N ALA A 40 -16.75 4.07 20.75
CA ALA A 40 -17.59 5.26 20.54
C ALA A 40 -16.74 6.50 20.25
N GLY A 41 -17.05 7.22 19.16
CA GLY A 41 -16.35 8.43 18.73
C GLY A 41 -14.96 8.20 18.11
N TRP A 42 -14.65 6.98 17.68
CA TRP A 42 -13.34 6.65 17.09
C TRP A 42 -13.08 7.43 15.79
N ILE A 43 -14.12 7.72 14.99
CA ILE A 43 -14.00 8.45 13.73
C ILE A 43 -13.52 9.88 14.00
N GLU A 44 -14.14 10.58 14.94
CA GLU A 44 -13.82 11.97 15.28
C GLU A 44 -12.37 12.08 15.78
N ARG A 45 -11.96 11.19 16.69
CA ARG A 45 -10.57 11.13 17.19
C ARG A 45 -9.58 10.81 16.09
N THR A 46 -9.93 9.87 15.22
CA THR A 46 -9.07 9.50 14.07
C THR A 46 -8.93 10.66 13.08
N VAL A 47 -10.03 11.36 12.78
CA VAL A 47 -10.03 12.57 11.96
C VAL A 47 -9.16 13.65 12.60
N GLU A 48 -9.24 13.83 13.92
CA GLU A 48 -8.39 14.79 14.64
C GLU A 48 -6.91 14.47 14.44
N VAL A 49 -6.50 13.22 14.64
CA VAL A 49 -5.11 12.78 14.41
C VAL A 49 -4.69 12.98 12.96
N ALA A 50 -5.54 12.61 11.99
CA ALA A 50 -5.27 12.78 10.57
C ALA A 50 -5.09 14.25 10.17
N LEU A 51 -5.88 15.14 10.78
CA LEU A 51 -5.94 16.56 10.44
C LEU A 51 -4.97 17.44 11.21
N ASN A 52 -4.53 17.06 12.42
CA ASN A 52 -3.73 17.92 13.29
C ASN A 52 -2.28 17.44 13.41
N THR A 53 -2.03 16.14 13.49
CA THR A 53 -0.69 15.60 13.79
C THR A 53 0.33 15.87 12.68
N ASN A 54 1.55 16.24 13.06
CA ASN A 54 2.68 16.50 12.15
C ASN A 54 3.54 15.27 11.87
N HIS A 55 3.57 14.34 12.82
CA HIS A 55 4.28 13.09 12.69
C HIS A 55 3.67 12.20 11.60
N GLY A 56 4.53 11.48 10.87
CA GLY A 56 4.13 10.66 9.73
C GLY A 56 3.34 9.42 10.13
N PHE A 57 3.77 8.76 11.22
CA PHE A 57 3.22 7.48 11.65
C PHE A 57 1.75 7.56 12.13
N PRO A 58 1.37 8.35 13.15
CA PRO A 58 -0.04 8.53 13.55
C PRO A 58 -0.95 8.95 12.42
N ARG A 59 -0.47 9.86 11.56
CA ARG A 59 -1.26 10.34 10.43
C ARG A 59 -1.47 9.24 9.39
N GLY A 60 -0.45 8.40 9.21
CA GLY A 60 -0.51 7.22 8.35
C GLY A 60 -1.58 6.24 8.82
N GLU A 61 -1.53 5.87 10.11
CA GLU A 61 -2.51 4.99 10.78
C GLU A 61 -3.92 5.58 10.70
N ALA A 62 -4.09 6.86 11.02
CA ALA A 62 -5.38 7.52 10.98
C ALA A 62 -6.01 7.47 9.59
N ARG A 63 -5.23 7.72 8.53
CA ARG A 63 -5.75 7.60 7.17
C ARG A 63 -6.16 6.16 6.81
N ILE A 64 -5.46 5.14 7.33
CA ILE A 64 -5.83 3.73 7.09
C ILE A 64 -7.13 3.45 7.84
N ALA A 65 -7.20 3.78 9.12
CA ALA A 65 -8.36 3.63 9.98
C ALA A 65 -9.63 4.24 9.38
N LEU A 66 -9.56 5.47 8.85
CA LEU A 66 -10.71 6.13 8.22
C LEU A 66 -11.26 5.39 6.99
N GLN A 67 -10.46 4.56 6.30
CA GLN A 67 -10.95 3.76 5.17
C GLN A 67 -11.72 2.51 5.62
N LEU A 68 -11.61 2.12 6.89
CA LEU A 68 -12.30 0.97 7.47
C LEU A 68 -13.67 1.32 8.06
N GLY A 69 -13.96 2.61 8.19
CA GLY A 69 -15.21 3.12 8.75
C GLY A 69 -16.33 3.27 7.70
N PRO A 70 -17.58 3.45 8.14
CA PRO A 70 -18.69 3.80 7.26
C PRO A 70 -18.37 5.08 6.48
N ALA A 71 -18.43 5.01 5.15
CA ALA A 71 -17.97 6.10 4.30
C ALA A 71 -18.78 7.39 4.52
N ASP A 72 -20.08 7.27 4.78
CA ASP A 72 -20.97 8.38 5.04
C ASP A 72 -20.58 9.15 6.32
N GLU A 73 -20.31 8.44 7.41
CA GLU A 73 -19.87 9.03 8.68
C GLU A 73 -18.49 9.68 8.54
N VAL A 74 -17.54 9.00 7.88
CA VAL A 74 -16.17 9.48 7.72
C VAL A 74 -16.11 10.72 6.80
N VAL A 75 -16.87 10.72 5.69
CA VAL A 75 -16.97 11.88 4.81
C VAL A 75 -17.57 13.07 5.57
N ALA A 76 -18.66 12.83 6.32
CA ALA A 76 -19.31 13.87 7.12
C ALA A 76 -18.35 14.48 8.16
N ALA A 77 -17.53 13.66 8.81
CA ALA A 77 -16.52 14.11 9.77
C ALA A 77 -15.39 14.93 9.12
N LEU A 78 -15.06 14.69 7.84
CA LEU A 78 -14.01 15.42 7.11
C LEU A 78 -14.50 16.73 6.47
N LEU A 79 -15.81 16.89 6.24
CA LEU A 79 -16.38 18.08 5.60
C LEU A 79 -16.08 19.40 6.36
N PRO A 80 -16.24 19.49 7.70
CA PRO A 80 -15.90 20.72 8.43
C PRO A 80 -14.47 21.20 8.17
N ALA A 81 -13.52 20.27 8.03
CA ALA A 81 -12.13 20.58 7.73
C ALA A 81 -11.93 21.07 6.29
N LEU A 82 -12.72 20.57 5.33
CA LEU A 82 -12.74 21.06 3.95
C LEU A 82 -13.33 22.48 3.86
N LEU A 83 -14.30 22.79 4.71
CA LEU A 83 -14.97 24.08 4.78
C LEU A 83 -14.21 25.12 5.62
N SER A 84 -13.28 24.67 6.47
CA SER A 84 -12.49 25.50 7.39
C SER A 84 -11.76 26.65 6.67
N PRO A 85 -11.64 27.84 7.29
CA PRO A 85 -10.79 28.92 6.76
C PRO A 85 -9.29 28.56 6.80
N ASN A 86 -8.89 27.56 7.61
CA ASN A 86 -7.51 27.10 7.70
C ASN A 86 -7.08 26.33 6.44
N LYS A 87 -6.13 26.91 5.69
CA LYS A 87 -5.58 26.31 4.46
C LYS A 87 -5.00 24.91 4.68
N ARG A 88 -4.40 24.66 5.85
CA ARG A 88 -3.80 23.36 6.19
C ARG A 88 -4.88 22.29 6.35
N MET A 89 -5.94 22.59 7.12
CA MET A 89 -7.06 21.67 7.32
C MET A 89 -7.77 21.34 6.01
N ARG A 90 -8.06 22.36 5.19
CA ARG A 90 -8.65 22.13 3.86
C ARG A 90 -7.81 21.21 2.99
N ARG A 91 -6.49 21.44 2.97
CA ARG A 91 -5.55 20.61 2.21
C ARG A 91 -5.52 19.17 2.72
N ARG A 92 -5.55 18.95 4.03
CA ARG A 92 -5.56 17.60 4.61
C ARG A 92 -6.87 16.89 4.29
N SER A 93 -8.01 17.53 4.52
CA SER A 93 -9.33 16.97 4.20
C SER A 93 -9.49 16.64 2.71
N MET A 94 -9.16 17.57 1.79
CA MET A 94 -9.27 17.33 0.34
C MET A 94 -8.37 16.18 -0.17
N THR A 95 -7.32 15.83 0.58
CA THR A 95 -6.45 14.68 0.25
C THR A 95 -6.95 13.37 0.84
N LEU A 96 -7.78 13.40 1.89
CA LEU A 96 -8.34 12.23 2.56
C LEU A 96 -9.63 11.76 1.87
N LEU A 97 -10.53 12.70 1.54
CA LEU A 97 -11.81 12.41 0.89
C LEU A 97 -11.70 11.47 -0.33
N PRO A 98 -10.74 11.61 -1.25
CA PRO A 98 -10.66 10.75 -2.43
C PRO A 98 -10.30 9.28 -2.14
N ARG A 99 -9.97 8.93 -0.88
CA ARG A 99 -9.66 7.56 -0.47
C ARG A 99 -10.87 6.80 0.06
N LEU A 100 -12.01 7.48 0.17
CA LEU A 100 -13.25 6.93 0.64
C LEU A 100 -14.11 6.53 -0.55
N ASP A 101 -15.28 5.98 -0.28
CA ASP A 101 -16.24 5.60 -1.31
C ASP A 101 -16.51 6.77 -2.29
N PRO A 102 -16.26 6.61 -3.60
CA PRO A 102 -16.43 7.67 -4.59
C PRO A 102 -17.84 8.25 -4.66
N GLU A 103 -18.87 7.40 -4.57
CA GLU A 103 -20.27 7.81 -4.72
C GLU A 103 -20.67 8.68 -3.53
N GLU A 104 -20.31 8.23 -2.33
CA GLU A 104 -20.63 8.92 -1.09
C GLU A 104 -19.91 10.26 -0.97
N VAL A 105 -18.64 10.32 -1.37
CA VAL A 105 -17.88 11.58 -1.41
C VAL A 105 -18.52 12.54 -2.42
N CYS A 106 -18.92 12.07 -3.60
CA CYS A 106 -19.60 12.91 -4.59
C CYS A 106 -20.93 13.44 -4.05
N ARG A 107 -21.74 12.57 -3.44
CA ARG A 107 -23.05 12.91 -2.86
C ARG A 107 -22.94 14.01 -1.82
N GLN A 108 -21.98 13.91 -0.89
CA GLN A 108 -21.81 14.88 0.18
C GLN A 108 -21.07 16.16 -0.25
N LEU A 109 -20.26 16.11 -1.31
CA LEU A 109 -19.62 17.30 -1.86
C LEU A 109 -20.54 18.12 -2.74
N ASP A 110 -21.60 17.54 -3.30
CA ASP A 110 -22.53 18.23 -4.19
C ASP A 110 -23.05 19.56 -3.61
N PRO A 111 -23.62 19.61 -2.37
CA PRO A 111 -24.09 20.87 -1.78
C PRO A 111 -22.96 21.90 -1.54
N VAL A 112 -21.73 21.41 -1.31
CA VAL A 112 -20.54 22.26 -1.12
C VAL A 112 -20.16 22.97 -2.41
N LEU A 113 -20.38 22.34 -3.56
CA LEU A 113 -20.09 22.91 -4.88
C LEU A 113 -21.06 24.03 -5.25
N GLU A 114 -22.30 23.99 -4.74
CA GLU A 114 -23.33 24.98 -5.01
C GLU A 114 -23.23 26.18 -4.06
N THR A 115 -23.13 25.92 -2.76
CA THR A 115 -23.29 26.96 -1.71
C THR A 115 -22.00 27.34 -1.00
N GLY A 116 -20.92 26.57 -1.21
CA GLY A 116 -19.66 26.76 -0.48
C GLY A 116 -18.92 28.05 -0.83
N ALA A 117 -18.06 28.51 0.09
CA ALA A 117 -17.13 29.59 -0.22
C ALA A 117 -16.17 29.19 -1.36
N ARG A 118 -15.73 30.15 -2.19
CA ARG A 118 -14.81 29.93 -3.33
C ARG A 118 -13.62 29.01 -3.01
N LYS A 119 -13.00 29.17 -1.83
CA LYS A 119 -11.85 28.35 -1.39
C LYS A 119 -12.22 26.89 -1.13
N SER A 120 -13.40 26.65 -0.56
CA SER A 120 -13.93 25.32 -0.26
C SER A 120 -14.39 24.62 -1.53
N ARG A 121 -15.09 25.34 -2.42
CA ARG A 121 -15.46 24.87 -3.77
C ARG A 121 -14.24 24.45 -4.58
N ARG A 122 -13.17 25.26 -4.57
CA ARG A 122 -11.89 24.91 -5.20
C ARG A 122 -11.26 23.65 -4.59
N ALA A 123 -11.35 23.46 -3.28
CA ALA A 123 -10.82 22.27 -2.61
C ALA A 123 -11.65 21.02 -2.95
N ALA A 124 -12.98 21.14 -2.99
CA ALA A 124 -13.89 20.10 -3.44
C ALA A 124 -13.59 19.68 -4.89
N CYS A 125 -13.39 20.62 -5.82
CA CYS A 125 -12.98 20.32 -7.19
C CYS A 125 -11.67 19.49 -7.24
N VAL A 126 -10.72 19.74 -6.33
CA VAL A 126 -9.47 18.98 -6.25
C VAL A 126 -9.70 17.57 -5.72
N ALA A 127 -10.59 17.42 -4.73
CA ALA A 127 -10.97 16.10 -4.22
C ALA A 127 -11.67 15.28 -5.32
N LEU A 128 -12.65 15.87 -6.01
CA LEU A 128 -13.35 15.25 -7.15
C LEU A 128 -12.40 14.86 -8.28
N ALA A 129 -11.46 15.73 -8.63
CA ALA A 129 -10.43 15.42 -9.63
C ALA A 129 -9.58 14.20 -9.25
N ALA A 130 -9.35 13.98 -7.95
CA ALA A 130 -8.60 12.84 -7.45
C ALA A 130 -9.42 11.55 -7.46
N ILE A 131 -10.74 11.61 -7.21
CA ILE A 131 -11.67 10.49 -7.31
C ILE A 131 -11.64 9.89 -8.72
N GLY A 132 -11.85 10.69 -9.76
CA GLY A 132 -11.79 10.20 -11.14
C GLY A 132 -13.14 10.18 -11.85
N ALA A 133 -13.31 9.19 -12.73
CA ALA A 133 -14.48 9.06 -13.60
C ALA A 133 -15.84 9.21 -12.87
N PRO A 134 -16.06 8.66 -11.66
CA PRO A 134 -17.32 8.83 -10.92
C PRO A 134 -17.68 10.29 -10.62
N ALA A 135 -16.69 11.17 -10.51
CA ALA A 135 -16.88 12.59 -10.20
C ALA A 135 -17.10 13.47 -11.44
N SER A 136 -17.00 12.91 -12.66
CA SER A 136 -17.10 13.67 -13.91
C SER A 136 -18.42 14.43 -14.05
N PRO A 137 -19.61 13.87 -13.73
CA PRO A 137 -20.88 14.60 -13.86
C PRO A 137 -20.93 15.89 -13.03
N LEU A 138 -20.39 15.85 -11.80
CA LEU A 138 -20.31 17.03 -10.93
C LEU A 138 -19.34 18.08 -11.50
N LEU A 139 -18.20 17.64 -12.05
CA LEU A 139 -17.20 18.52 -12.65
C LEU A 139 -17.68 19.14 -13.96
N GLU A 140 -18.42 18.40 -14.79
CA GLU A 140 -19.02 18.89 -16.03
C GLU A 140 -19.99 20.04 -15.78
N ARG A 141 -20.88 19.91 -14.78
CA ARG A 141 -21.79 20.98 -14.37
C ARG A 141 -21.04 22.27 -13.98
N LEU A 142 -19.87 22.13 -13.34
CA LEU A 142 -19.05 23.28 -12.93
C LEU A 142 -18.30 23.96 -14.08
N THR A 143 -18.28 23.38 -15.29
CA THR A 143 -17.68 24.06 -16.45
C THR A 143 -18.47 25.29 -16.91
N SER A 144 -19.74 25.39 -16.50
CA SER A 144 -20.64 26.55 -16.70
C SER A 144 -20.86 27.39 -15.42
N ASP A 145 -20.04 27.19 -14.38
CA ASP A 145 -20.17 27.93 -13.12
C ASP A 145 -20.04 29.45 -13.28
N ALA A 146 -20.64 30.27 -12.41
CA ALA A 146 -20.47 31.72 -12.46
C ALA A 146 -19.03 32.19 -12.18
N ASP A 147 -18.27 31.48 -11.33
CA ASP A 147 -16.87 31.83 -11.00
C ASP A 147 -15.89 31.22 -12.01
N GLU A 148 -15.18 32.09 -12.72
CA GLU A 148 -14.20 31.69 -13.75
C GLU A 148 -13.13 30.72 -13.24
N ALA A 149 -12.67 30.89 -12.00
CA ALA A 149 -11.63 30.02 -11.49
C ALA A 149 -12.16 28.63 -11.10
N ILE A 150 -13.45 28.51 -10.79
CA ILE A 150 -14.09 27.21 -10.60
C ILE A 150 -14.26 26.52 -11.95
N ARG A 151 -14.77 27.23 -12.97
CA ARG A 151 -14.85 26.72 -14.35
C ARG A 151 -13.51 26.19 -14.86
N ASN A 152 -12.46 27.00 -14.74
CA ASN A 152 -11.11 26.63 -15.19
C ASN A 152 -10.54 25.45 -14.39
N ARG A 153 -10.88 25.32 -13.10
CA ARG A 153 -10.44 24.19 -12.28
C ARG A 153 -11.16 22.91 -12.67
N ALA A 154 -12.47 22.98 -12.92
CA ALA A 154 -13.29 21.86 -13.34
C ALA A 154 -12.84 21.31 -14.70
N ARG A 155 -12.60 22.18 -15.70
CA ARG A 155 -12.03 21.78 -16.99
C ARG A 155 -10.72 21.03 -16.84
N ARG A 156 -9.77 21.59 -16.09
CA ARG A 156 -8.48 20.93 -15.81
C ARG A 156 -8.63 19.60 -15.07
N ALA A 157 -9.66 19.46 -14.22
CA ALA A 157 -9.96 18.21 -13.55
C ALA A 157 -10.47 17.16 -14.55
N LEU A 158 -11.39 17.53 -15.43
CA LEU A 158 -11.91 16.65 -16.49
C LEU A 158 -10.80 16.22 -17.46
N ASP A 159 -9.95 17.15 -17.90
CA ASP A 159 -8.78 16.82 -18.74
C ASP A 159 -7.87 15.79 -18.04
N ALA A 160 -7.66 15.96 -16.74
CA ALA A 160 -6.85 15.05 -15.94
C ALA A 160 -7.51 13.68 -15.73
N ILE A 161 -8.85 13.61 -15.70
CA ILE A 161 -9.62 12.37 -15.61
C ILE A 161 -9.58 11.65 -16.96
N ALA A 162 -9.82 12.36 -18.06
CA ALA A 162 -9.80 11.81 -19.42
C ALA A 162 -8.42 11.28 -19.82
N ALA A 163 -7.35 11.90 -19.31
CA ALA A 163 -5.98 11.43 -19.51
C ALA A 163 -5.58 10.22 -18.64
N ARG A 164 -6.51 9.66 -17.84
CA ARG A 164 -6.26 8.41 -17.09
C ARG A 164 -6.45 7.20 -18.02
N PRO A 165 -5.58 6.19 -17.97
CA PRO A 165 -5.81 4.95 -18.71
C PRO A 165 -7.10 4.26 -18.24
N PRO A 166 -7.73 3.45 -19.12
CA PRO A 166 -8.93 2.69 -18.78
C PRO A 166 -8.68 1.83 -17.54
N ASP A 167 -9.66 1.86 -16.63
CA ASP A 167 -9.67 1.09 -15.38
C ASP A 167 -9.49 -0.41 -15.68
N ASN A 168 -8.45 -1.02 -15.14
CA ASN A 168 -8.22 -2.47 -15.20
C ASN A 168 -9.08 -3.25 -14.18
N GLY A 169 -10.18 -2.65 -13.71
CA GLY A 169 -11.14 -3.26 -12.81
C GLY A 169 -10.86 -3.02 -11.32
N ASN A 170 -10.01 -2.05 -10.97
CA ASN A 170 -9.52 -1.87 -9.61
C ASN A 170 -10.14 -0.61 -8.97
N ARG A 171 -11.37 -0.78 -8.45
CA ARG A 171 -12.36 0.26 -8.07
C ARG A 171 -11.98 1.25 -6.94
N ASN A 172 -10.75 1.27 -6.44
CA ASN A 172 -10.33 2.18 -5.36
C ASN A 172 -9.33 3.23 -5.86
N LEU A 173 -9.87 4.27 -6.53
CA LEU A 173 -9.12 5.33 -7.20
C LEU A 173 -8.82 6.53 -6.29
N SER A 174 -7.56 6.66 -5.85
CA SER A 174 -6.89 7.97 -5.78
C SER A 174 -5.36 7.86 -5.67
N TYR A 175 -4.64 8.06 -6.78
CA TYR A 175 -3.24 8.48 -6.69
C TYR A 175 -2.77 9.40 -7.82
N VAL A 176 -1.99 10.39 -7.40
CA VAL A 176 -1.28 11.40 -8.19
C VAL A 176 -0.01 10.76 -8.76
N ARG A 177 0.27 10.95 -10.06
CA ARG A 177 1.49 10.47 -10.72
C ARG A 177 2.75 10.69 -9.85
N PRO A 178 3.68 9.73 -9.78
CA PRO A 178 5.07 10.06 -9.53
C PRO A 178 5.55 11.00 -10.65
N PHE A 179 6.09 12.16 -10.31
CA PHE A 179 6.65 13.11 -11.27
C PHE A 179 7.69 12.41 -12.17
N GLY A 180 7.56 12.52 -13.49
CA GLY A 180 8.67 12.30 -14.44
C GLY A 180 8.73 11.00 -15.24
N LEU A 181 7.77 10.07 -15.14
CA LEU A 181 7.78 8.87 -15.99
C LEU A 181 7.05 9.10 -17.34
N PRO A 182 7.71 8.82 -18.49
CA PRO A 182 7.06 8.91 -19.80
C PRO A 182 5.96 7.85 -19.92
N TYR A 183 4.86 8.24 -20.55
CA TYR A 183 3.76 7.35 -20.89
C TYR A 183 4.25 6.31 -21.91
N ARG A 184 4.01 5.02 -21.65
CA ARG A 184 3.98 3.99 -22.69
C ARG A 184 2.53 3.57 -22.85
N ASP A 185 2.03 3.59 -24.08
CA ASP A 185 0.65 3.19 -24.44
C ASP A 185 0.32 1.73 -24.05
N SER A 186 1.33 0.94 -23.72
CA SER A 186 1.20 -0.44 -23.25
C SER A 186 2.41 -0.78 -22.36
N PRO A 187 2.24 -1.57 -21.27
CA PRO A 187 3.39 -2.18 -20.63
C PRO A 187 4.17 -2.98 -21.68
N PRO A 188 5.52 -2.92 -21.70
CA PRO A 188 6.28 -3.83 -22.55
C PRO A 188 5.88 -5.27 -22.23
N PRO A 189 5.89 -6.19 -23.23
CA PRO A 189 5.59 -7.59 -22.99
C PRO A 189 6.46 -8.10 -21.84
N ARG A 190 5.81 -8.62 -20.79
CA ARG A 190 6.49 -9.12 -19.60
C ARG A 190 7.11 -10.48 -19.92
N PRO A 191 8.35 -10.74 -19.51
CA PRO A 191 8.85 -12.10 -19.50
C PRO A 191 7.95 -12.95 -18.61
N GLN A 192 7.42 -14.06 -19.13
CA GLN A 192 6.76 -15.06 -18.31
C GLN A 192 7.80 -15.87 -17.54
N SER A 193 8.45 -15.22 -16.57
CA SER A 193 9.54 -15.80 -15.79
C SER A 193 9.17 -16.18 -14.37
N PHE A 194 8.52 -15.32 -13.58
CA PHE A 194 8.30 -15.59 -12.15
C PHE A 194 7.17 -14.74 -11.58
N ALA A 195 6.58 -15.20 -10.49
CA ALA A 195 5.58 -14.47 -9.72
C ALA A 195 5.94 -14.48 -8.22
N VAL A 196 5.23 -13.67 -7.44
CA VAL A 196 5.44 -13.57 -5.98
C VAL A 196 4.12 -13.74 -5.25
N ALA A 197 4.13 -14.48 -4.14
CA ALA A 197 3.00 -14.57 -3.23
C ALA A 197 3.36 -14.06 -1.83
N ALA A 198 2.54 -13.16 -1.29
CA ALA A 198 2.67 -12.63 0.05
C ALA A 198 1.60 -13.23 0.96
N PHE A 199 2.00 -14.07 1.90
CA PHE A 199 1.10 -14.68 2.86
C PHE A 199 1.04 -13.85 4.15
N ASN A 200 -0.15 -13.30 4.41
CA ASN A 200 -0.53 -12.66 5.67
C ASN A 200 0.46 -11.58 6.17
N PHE A 201 0.96 -10.72 5.28
CA PHE A 201 1.83 -9.61 5.69
C PHE A 201 1.10 -8.67 6.64
N SER A 202 1.69 -8.41 7.81
CA SER A 202 1.03 -7.64 8.87
C SER A 202 0.82 -6.17 8.51
N TYR A 203 1.71 -5.60 7.71
CA TYR A 203 1.77 -4.16 7.44
C TYR A 203 1.57 -3.86 5.95
N GLY A 204 0.54 -3.07 5.61
CA GLY A 204 0.28 -2.67 4.23
C GLY A 204 1.44 -1.92 3.57
N VAL A 205 2.30 -1.25 4.35
CA VAL A 205 3.54 -0.62 3.83
C VAL A 205 4.49 -1.67 3.26
N ASN A 206 4.65 -2.82 3.92
CA ASN A 206 5.50 -3.92 3.47
C ASN A 206 4.96 -4.50 2.16
N LEU A 207 3.64 -4.72 2.06
CA LEU A 207 3.03 -5.16 0.80
C LEU A 207 3.25 -4.14 -0.33
N GLY A 208 3.08 -2.84 -0.09
CA GLY A 208 3.33 -1.84 -1.13
C GLY A 208 4.81 -1.71 -1.52
N THR A 209 5.74 -1.92 -0.58
CA THR A 209 7.18 -2.03 -0.87
C THR A 209 7.45 -3.28 -1.71
N LEU A 210 6.85 -4.42 -1.37
CA LEU A 210 6.98 -5.66 -2.14
C LEU A 210 6.48 -5.48 -3.57
N VAL A 211 5.30 -4.90 -3.77
CA VAL A 211 4.73 -4.62 -5.10
C VAL A 211 5.66 -3.74 -5.92
N ARG A 212 6.26 -2.71 -5.29
CA ARG A 212 7.24 -1.85 -5.96
C ARG A 212 8.48 -2.62 -6.40
N SER A 213 9.03 -3.44 -5.51
CA SER A 213 10.22 -4.25 -5.80
C SER A 213 9.93 -5.33 -6.85
N ALA A 214 8.76 -5.95 -6.81
CA ALA A 214 8.33 -6.96 -7.76
C ALA A 214 8.19 -6.38 -9.17
N GLU A 215 7.63 -5.17 -9.30
CA GLU A 215 7.60 -4.48 -10.58
C GLU A 215 9.01 -4.15 -11.07
N ALA A 216 9.88 -3.65 -10.19
CA ALA A 216 11.26 -3.34 -10.55
C ALA A 216 12.07 -4.59 -10.97
N ALA A 217 11.79 -5.74 -10.36
CA ALA A 217 12.37 -7.02 -10.72
C ALA A 217 11.67 -7.66 -11.94
N GLY A 218 10.57 -7.10 -12.44
CA GLY A 218 9.84 -7.59 -13.60
C GLY A 218 9.01 -8.85 -13.34
N ALA A 219 8.45 -9.01 -12.15
CA ALA A 219 7.53 -10.10 -11.84
C ALA A 219 6.30 -10.09 -12.77
N GLU A 220 5.72 -11.25 -13.00
CA GLU A 220 4.48 -11.41 -13.77
C GLU A 220 3.28 -10.88 -12.99
N ALA A 221 3.22 -11.22 -11.70
CA ALA A 221 2.14 -10.84 -10.80
C ALA A 221 2.60 -10.89 -9.33
N VAL A 222 1.84 -10.22 -8.48
CA VAL A 222 1.88 -10.38 -7.01
C VAL A 222 0.55 -10.93 -6.54
N TRP A 223 0.57 -12.05 -5.84
CA TRP A 223 -0.60 -12.67 -5.21
C TRP A 223 -0.59 -12.40 -3.71
N ILE A 224 -1.67 -11.86 -3.17
CA ILE A 224 -1.83 -11.55 -1.75
C ILE A 224 -2.77 -12.57 -1.14
N ILE A 225 -2.34 -13.27 -0.09
CA ILE A 225 -3.12 -14.30 0.58
C ILE A 225 -3.35 -13.88 2.03
N GLY A 226 -4.61 -13.86 2.47
CA GLY A 226 -4.97 -13.40 3.82
C GLY A 226 -5.27 -11.90 3.83
N ARG A 227 -4.59 -11.12 4.68
CA ARG A 227 -4.81 -9.66 4.77
C ARG A 227 -4.54 -8.99 3.41
N ASP A 228 -5.60 -8.47 2.81
CA ASP A 228 -5.67 -8.00 1.41
C ASP A 228 -5.49 -6.48 1.25
N PHE A 229 -4.99 -5.81 2.29
CA PHE A 229 -4.77 -4.36 2.28
C PHE A 229 -3.28 -4.01 2.10
N TYR A 230 -2.93 -3.39 0.97
CA TYR A 230 -1.60 -2.80 0.76
C TYR A 230 -1.64 -1.28 0.63
N TYR A 231 -0.61 -0.64 1.17
CA TYR A 231 -0.50 0.82 1.23
C TYR A 231 -0.04 1.39 -0.12
N ARG A 232 -0.97 1.65 -1.03
CA ARG A 232 -0.67 2.11 -2.41
C ARG A 232 0.40 3.22 -2.55
N PRO A 233 0.47 4.27 -1.71
CA PRO A 233 1.55 5.26 -1.85
C PRO A 233 2.98 4.72 -1.66
N SER A 234 3.19 3.55 -1.05
CA SER A 234 4.52 2.90 -1.05
C SER A 234 4.84 2.17 -2.36
N THR A 235 3.85 1.83 -3.18
CA THR A 235 4.09 1.26 -4.53
C THR A 235 4.70 2.26 -5.49
N LYS A 236 4.48 3.57 -5.25
CA LYS A 236 4.84 4.64 -6.19
C LYS A 236 4.30 4.41 -7.61
N GLY A 237 3.11 3.81 -7.72
CA GLY A 237 2.46 3.55 -9.01
C GLY A 237 2.91 2.26 -9.71
N SER A 238 3.73 1.42 -9.09
CA SER A 238 4.10 0.12 -9.64
C SER A 238 2.90 -0.82 -9.85
N ASP A 239 1.87 -0.71 -9.01
CA ASP A 239 0.60 -1.45 -9.11
C ASP A 239 -0.26 -1.07 -10.33
N TRP A 240 0.17 -0.10 -11.13
CA TRP A 240 -0.45 0.22 -12.43
C TRP A 240 0.02 -0.69 -13.53
N TRP A 241 1.26 -1.16 -13.40
CA TRP A 241 1.92 -1.96 -14.42
C TRP A 241 1.85 -3.44 -14.03
N LEU A 242 2.00 -3.74 -12.75
CA LEU A 242 2.04 -5.09 -12.18
C LEU A 242 0.64 -5.54 -11.75
N PRO A 243 0.13 -6.68 -12.26
CA PRO A 243 -1.04 -7.33 -11.70
C PRO A 243 -0.83 -7.65 -10.21
N VAL A 244 -1.73 -7.14 -9.36
CA VAL A 244 -1.77 -7.46 -7.93
C VAL A 244 -3.15 -8.07 -7.65
N GLU A 245 -3.17 -9.33 -7.25
CA GLU A 245 -4.39 -10.13 -7.12
C GLU A 245 -4.50 -10.71 -5.71
N THR A 246 -5.72 -10.75 -5.17
CA THR A 246 -5.99 -11.41 -3.89
C THR A 246 -6.37 -12.87 -4.13
N MET A 247 -5.86 -13.76 -3.29
CA MET A 247 -6.16 -15.19 -3.30
C MET A 247 -6.87 -15.58 -2.01
N ASP A 248 -7.97 -16.33 -2.15
CA ASP A 248 -8.85 -16.66 -1.03
C ASP A 248 -8.17 -17.48 0.08
N SER A 249 -7.18 -18.31 -0.28
CA SER A 249 -6.50 -19.20 0.66
C SER A 249 -5.14 -19.67 0.14
N PRO A 250 -4.26 -20.22 1.02
CA PRO A 250 -3.07 -20.94 0.61
C PRO A 250 -3.35 -22.07 -0.38
N ALA A 251 -4.42 -22.83 -0.17
CA ALA A 251 -4.79 -23.92 -1.07
C ALA A 251 -5.17 -23.42 -2.48
N ALA A 252 -5.92 -22.31 -2.56
CA ALA A 252 -6.25 -21.69 -3.84
C ALA A 252 -5.00 -21.15 -4.57
N CYS A 253 -4.03 -20.60 -3.81
CA CYS A 253 -2.74 -20.19 -4.34
C CYS A 253 -1.96 -21.38 -4.94
N LEU A 254 -1.82 -22.47 -4.18
CA LEU A 254 -1.12 -23.68 -4.63
C LEU A 254 -1.77 -24.29 -5.88
N ALA A 255 -3.10 -24.43 -5.89
CA ALA A 255 -3.84 -24.95 -7.04
C ALA A 255 -3.68 -24.07 -8.30
N ARG A 256 -3.62 -22.75 -8.13
CA ARG A 256 -3.33 -21.82 -9.22
C ARG A 256 -1.89 -21.96 -9.72
N ALA A 257 -0.93 -22.04 -8.80
CA ALA A 257 0.48 -22.20 -9.14
C ALA A 257 0.70 -23.45 -10.00
N GLU A 258 0.12 -24.58 -9.60
CA GLU A 258 0.17 -25.84 -10.36
C GLU A 258 -0.44 -25.67 -11.77
N ARG A 259 -1.65 -25.10 -11.85
CA ARG A 259 -2.34 -24.87 -13.13
C ARG A 259 -1.59 -23.93 -14.07
N GLU A 260 -0.87 -22.95 -13.54
CA GLU A 260 -0.09 -21.97 -14.32
C GLU A 260 1.37 -22.37 -14.52
N GLY A 261 1.77 -23.53 -14.01
CA GLY A 261 3.11 -24.10 -14.18
C GLY A 261 4.19 -23.42 -13.35
N PHE A 262 3.84 -22.84 -12.20
CA PHE A 262 4.81 -22.27 -11.27
C PHE A 262 5.31 -23.33 -10.28
N ALA A 263 6.63 -23.36 -10.07
CA ALA A 263 7.26 -24.12 -8.99
C ALA A 263 7.28 -23.29 -7.71
N ILE A 264 6.77 -23.83 -6.60
CA ILE A 264 6.75 -23.11 -5.33
C ILE A 264 8.17 -22.98 -4.77
N VAL A 265 8.58 -21.74 -4.50
CA VAL A 265 9.82 -21.42 -3.79
C VAL A 265 9.46 -20.77 -2.46
N ALA A 266 9.65 -21.50 -1.36
CA ALA A 266 9.34 -21.01 -0.02
C ALA A 266 10.53 -20.21 0.53
N LEU A 267 10.34 -18.92 0.76
CA LEU A 267 11.34 -18.06 1.39
C LEU A 267 11.16 -18.08 2.91
N GLN A 268 12.03 -18.78 3.62
CA GLN A 268 11.98 -18.94 5.07
C GLN A 268 13.37 -19.16 5.69
N GLN A 269 13.48 -18.97 7.00
CA GLN A 269 14.63 -19.42 7.78
C GLN A 269 14.29 -20.82 8.30
N GLY A 270 15.00 -21.85 7.85
CA GLY A 270 14.68 -23.23 8.22
C GLY A 270 15.79 -24.20 7.88
N ALA A 271 15.90 -25.32 8.60
CA ALA A 271 17.02 -26.26 8.47
C ALA A 271 17.19 -26.89 7.07
N ASN A 272 16.12 -26.90 6.26
CA ASN A 272 16.13 -27.42 4.89
C ASN A 272 16.23 -26.30 3.84
N ALA A 273 16.35 -25.05 4.25
CA ALA A 273 16.46 -23.91 3.36
C ALA A 273 17.91 -23.77 2.86
N GLN A 274 18.05 -23.54 1.56
CA GLN A 274 19.35 -23.30 0.94
C GLN A 274 19.64 -21.80 0.85
N PRO A 275 20.90 -21.36 0.99
CA PRO A 275 21.28 -19.99 0.73
C PRO A 275 20.85 -19.53 -0.66
N VAL A 276 20.17 -18.38 -0.73
CA VAL A 276 19.59 -17.83 -1.98
C VAL A 276 20.62 -17.63 -3.11
N TRP A 277 21.91 -17.49 -2.78
CA TRP A 277 23.02 -17.30 -3.73
C TRP A 277 23.61 -18.59 -4.29
N GLU A 278 23.36 -19.72 -3.62
CA GLU A 278 23.95 -21.04 -3.95
C GLU A 278 22.93 -21.98 -4.57
N ALA A 279 21.63 -21.67 -4.44
CA ALA A 279 20.56 -22.50 -4.91
C ALA A 279 20.41 -22.48 -6.44
N GLU A 280 20.08 -23.64 -7.00
CA GLU A 280 19.60 -23.78 -8.36
C GLU A 280 18.09 -23.50 -8.40
N TRP A 281 17.71 -22.44 -9.11
CA TRP A 281 16.32 -22.00 -9.17
C TRP A 281 15.53 -22.78 -10.23
N PRO A 282 14.23 -23.02 -10.00
CA PRO A 282 13.36 -23.48 -11.08
C PRO A 282 13.18 -22.37 -12.12
N GLU A 283 12.87 -22.74 -13.38
CA GLU A 283 12.71 -21.77 -14.47
C GLU A 283 11.55 -20.77 -14.23
N ARG A 284 10.47 -21.24 -13.60
CA ARG A 284 9.26 -20.45 -13.31
C ARG A 284 8.88 -20.48 -11.83
N PRO A 285 9.61 -19.77 -10.95
CA PRO A 285 9.31 -19.78 -9.53
C PRO A 285 8.08 -18.92 -9.19
N LEU A 286 7.26 -19.43 -8.28
CA LEU A 286 6.40 -18.61 -7.43
C LEU A 286 7.10 -18.44 -6.09
N ILE A 287 7.69 -17.27 -5.85
CA ILE A 287 8.38 -16.97 -4.60
C ILE A 287 7.34 -16.63 -3.54
N VAL A 288 7.21 -17.46 -2.51
CA VAL A 288 6.24 -17.28 -1.43
C VAL A 288 6.96 -16.82 -0.17
N ALA A 289 6.49 -15.73 0.44
CA ALA A 289 7.01 -15.22 1.70
C ALA A 289 5.87 -15.06 2.72
N GLY A 290 6.17 -15.36 3.99
CA GLY A 290 5.21 -15.42 5.08
C GLY A 290 5.25 -14.21 6.02
N ASN A 291 4.44 -14.26 7.08
CA ASN A 291 4.38 -13.21 8.09
C ASN A 291 5.71 -13.12 8.87
N GLU A 292 6.08 -11.91 9.32
CA GLU A 292 7.30 -11.68 10.12
C GLU A 292 7.34 -12.45 11.46
N GLY A 293 6.19 -12.83 12.02
CA GLY A 293 6.08 -13.60 13.27
C GLY A 293 5.91 -15.10 13.03
N ASP A 294 4.82 -15.48 12.36
CA ASP A 294 4.43 -16.90 12.20
C ASP A 294 5.10 -17.59 10.99
N GLY A 295 5.77 -16.82 10.13
CA GLY A 295 6.40 -17.35 8.92
C GLY A 295 5.39 -17.86 7.88
N LEU A 296 5.80 -18.89 7.14
CA LEU A 296 4.97 -19.56 6.14
C LEU A 296 4.20 -20.74 6.76
N PRO A 297 2.93 -20.95 6.38
CA PRO A 297 2.17 -22.09 6.84
C PRO A 297 2.69 -23.37 6.19
N GLN A 298 2.57 -24.48 6.92
CA GLN A 298 3.07 -25.80 6.55
C GLN A 298 2.74 -26.25 5.10
N PRO A 299 1.53 -25.99 4.54
CA PRO A 299 1.23 -26.37 3.16
C PRO A 299 2.17 -25.77 2.10
N PHE A 300 2.68 -24.55 2.31
CA PHE A 300 3.66 -23.98 1.37
C PHE A 300 5.03 -24.65 1.50
N ILE A 301 5.40 -25.06 2.72
CA ILE A 301 6.67 -25.74 2.98
C ILE A 301 6.69 -27.13 2.36
N GLU A 302 5.58 -27.87 2.49
CA GLU A 302 5.42 -29.21 1.93
C GLU A 302 5.33 -29.21 0.40
N ALA A 303 4.70 -28.19 -0.18
CA ALA A 303 4.59 -28.03 -1.63
C ALA A 303 5.84 -27.38 -2.28
N ALA A 304 6.80 -26.89 -1.47
CA ALA A 304 7.96 -26.19 -1.98
C ALA A 304 8.87 -27.12 -2.81
N ALA A 305 9.06 -26.80 -4.08
CA ALA A 305 10.09 -27.40 -4.91
C ALA A 305 11.50 -26.96 -4.44
N LEU A 306 11.58 -25.79 -3.83
CA LEU A 306 12.81 -25.22 -3.27
C LEU A 306 12.49 -24.39 -2.02
N GLN A 307 13.24 -24.60 -0.95
CA GLN A 307 13.19 -23.75 0.24
C GLN A 307 14.45 -22.90 0.26
N LEU A 308 14.29 -21.59 0.39
CA LEU A 308 15.39 -20.63 0.35
C LEU A 308 15.45 -19.80 1.62
N GLU A 309 16.66 -19.51 2.05
CA GLU A 309 16.93 -18.54 3.11
C GLU A 309 17.82 -17.41 2.60
N LEU A 310 17.74 -16.27 3.29
CA LEU A 310 18.77 -15.24 3.22
C LEU A 310 19.70 -15.44 4.42
N PRO A 311 20.95 -15.84 4.22
CA PRO A 311 21.94 -15.89 5.29
C PRO A 311 22.06 -14.56 6.03
N ILE A 312 21.93 -14.59 7.35
CA ILE A 312 22.11 -13.45 8.23
C ILE A 312 23.46 -13.56 8.92
N PHE A 313 24.35 -12.60 8.65
CA PHE A 313 25.71 -12.56 9.20
C PHE A 313 25.84 -11.69 10.46
N GLY A 314 24.77 -10.97 10.81
CA GLY A 314 24.71 -10.10 11.99
C GLY A 314 24.09 -10.81 13.20
N ASN A 315 23.68 -10.00 14.18
CA ASN A 315 23.12 -10.49 15.46
C ASN A 315 21.58 -10.49 15.51
N ILE A 316 20.90 -10.34 14.37
CA ILE A 316 19.43 -10.36 14.28
C ILE A 316 18.96 -11.66 13.66
N ASP A 317 17.72 -12.06 13.94
CA ASP A 317 17.20 -13.36 13.47
C ASP A 317 16.61 -13.30 12.06
N SER A 318 16.19 -12.12 11.60
CA SER A 318 15.54 -11.98 10.30
C SER A 318 15.65 -10.57 9.72
N LEU A 319 15.37 -10.48 8.43
CA LEU A 319 15.23 -9.23 7.69
C LEU A 319 13.74 -8.94 7.48
N ASN A 320 13.37 -7.65 7.34
CA ASN A 320 12.02 -7.27 6.92
C ASN A 320 11.56 -8.09 5.71
N VAL A 321 10.37 -8.69 5.78
CA VAL A 321 9.91 -9.66 4.78
C VAL A 321 9.84 -9.07 3.35
N ALA A 322 9.42 -7.81 3.20
CA ALA A 322 9.37 -7.18 1.88
C ALA A 322 10.79 -7.00 1.32
N VAL A 323 11.77 -6.67 2.18
CA VAL A 323 13.17 -6.56 1.78
C VAL A 323 13.77 -7.93 1.47
N ALA A 324 13.54 -8.94 2.31
CA ALA A 324 14.01 -10.30 2.08
C ALA A 324 13.49 -10.87 0.75
N THR A 325 12.19 -10.70 0.49
CA THR A 325 11.58 -11.11 -0.77
C THR A 325 12.13 -10.30 -1.95
N SER A 326 12.40 -9.00 -1.76
CA SER A 326 13.05 -8.17 -2.79
C SER A 326 14.42 -8.71 -3.19
N VAL A 327 15.26 -9.04 -2.21
CA VAL A 327 16.58 -9.63 -2.44
C VAL A 327 16.46 -10.97 -3.16
N ALA A 328 15.53 -11.84 -2.75
CA ALA A 328 15.28 -13.12 -3.42
C ALA A 328 14.90 -12.95 -4.90
N MET A 329 14.04 -11.99 -5.23
CA MET A 329 13.67 -11.69 -6.63
C MET A 329 14.88 -11.25 -7.47
N PHE A 330 15.73 -10.36 -6.94
CA PHE A 330 16.92 -9.92 -7.66
C PHE A 330 18.01 -11.00 -7.72
N ALA A 331 18.08 -11.90 -6.71
CA ALA A 331 18.94 -13.07 -6.76
C ALA A 331 18.51 -14.03 -7.87
N PHE A 332 17.20 -14.30 -8.01
CA PHE A 332 16.66 -15.08 -9.14
C PHE A 332 17.02 -14.43 -10.49
N ARG A 333 16.89 -13.11 -10.64
CA ARG A 333 17.32 -12.41 -11.85
C ARG A 333 18.82 -12.55 -12.12
N GLY A 334 19.63 -12.49 -11.07
CA GLY A 334 21.07 -12.72 -11.16
C GLY A 334 21.42 -14.13 -11.60
N TRP A 335 20.70 -15.14 -11.09
CA TRP A 335 20.82 -16.53 -11.51
C TRP A 335 20.39 -16.71 -12.97
N GLN A 336 19.21 -16.18 -13.34
CA GLN A 336 18.65 -16.29 -14.70
C GLN A 336 19.58 -15.67 -15.75
N ALA A 337 20.27 -14.58 -15.43
CA ALA A 337 21.21 -13.94 -16.35
C ALA A 337 22.53 -14.71 -16.55
N ARG A 338 22.81 -15.75 -15.73
CA ARG A 338 24.01 -16.59 -15.81
C ARG A 338 23.78 -17.91 -16.55
N GLN A 339 22.52 -18.30 -16.76
CA GLN A 339 22.13 -19.45 -17.56
C GLN A 339 22.22 -19.10 -19.05
#